data_AF-A0A1M6SRE1-F1
#
_entry.id   AF-A0A1M6SRE1-F1
#
_cell.length_a   1.000
_cell.length_b   1.000
_cell.length_c   1.000
_cell.angle_alpha   90.00
_cell.angle_beta   90.00
_cell.angle_gamma   90.00
#
_symmetry.space_group_name_H-M   'P 1'
#
loop_
_entity.id
_entity.type
_entity.pdbx_description
1 polymer ?
#
loop_
_entity_poly.entity_id
_entity_poly.type
_entity_poly.pdbx_seq_one_letter_code
_entity_poly.pdbx_strand_id
1 'polypeptide(L)'
;MKELETYILFPSHTDGLALEKILKSNNIEYTIVPTPRTLSKCCGISLKINPKDKDIVENLLLNNPSIDYEGIYTLKKKKNSLFNF
;
A
#
# COMPACT_ATOMS: atom_id res chain seq x y z
N MET A 1 17.33 10.42 8.34
CA MET A 1 15.87 10.52 8.35
C MET A 1 15.31 9.10 8.19
N LYS A 2 14.32 8.68 8.99
CA LYS A 2 13.75 7.31 8.92
C LYS A 2 12.70 7.30 7.82
N GLU A 3 12.93 6.54 6.75
CA GLU A 3 11.92 6.30 5.70
C GLU A 3 10.87 5.32 6.26
N LEU A 4 9.63 5.81 6.42
CA LEU A 4 8.46 5.01 6.76
C LEU A 4 7.74 4.69 5.45
N GLU A 5 7.31 3.46 5.29
CA GLU A 5 6.57 2.98 4.12
C GLU A 5 5.23 2.45 4.60
N THR A 6 4.14 2.88 3.96
CA THR A 6 2.80 2.41 4.32
C THR A 6 2.30 1.48 3.23
N TYR A 7 1.78 0.33 3.64
CA TYR A 7 1.32 -0.74 2.77
C TYR A 7 -0.14 -1.03 3.05
N ILE A 8 -0.92 -1.21 2.00
CA ILE A 8 -2.33 -1.53 2.07
C ILE A 8 -2.48 -2.93 1.51
N LEU A 9 -3.05 -3.82 2.33
CA LEU A 9 -3.36 -5.18 1.92
C LEU A 9 -4.79 -5.27 1.47
N PHE A 10 -5.00 -6.07 0.43
CA PHE A 10 -6.31 -6.32 -0.13
C PHE A 10 -6.60 -7.81 -0.09
N PRO A 11 -7.86 -8.20 0.19
CA PRO A 11 -8.29 -9.58 0.10
C PRO A 11 -8.43 -10.03 -1.35
N SER A 12 -8.34 -9.15 -2.35
CA SER A 12 -8.34 -9.50 -3.77
C SER A 12 -7.54 -8.49 -4.60
N HIS A 13 -7.07 -8.93 -5.77
CA HIS A 13 -6.37 -8.06 -6.70
C HIS A 13 -7.29 -7.01 -7.33
N THR A 14 -8.59 -7.29 -7.43
CA THR A 14 -9.60 -6.36 -7.96
C THR A 14 -9.70 -5.10 -7.12
N ASP A 15 -9.74 -5.23 -5.79
CA ASP A 15 -9.79 -4.10 -4.86
C ASP A 15 -8.52 -3.25 -4.92
N GLY A 16 -7.35 -3.91 -4.99
CA GLY A 16 -6.08 -3.21 -5.16
C GLY A 16 -6.01 -2.40 -6.46
N LEU A 17 -6.54 -2.95 -7.57
CA LEU A 17 -6.64 -2.22 -8.85
C LEU A 17 -7.69 -1.10 -8.82
N ALA A 18 -8.79 -1.27 -8.08
CA ALA A 18 -9.78 -0.22 -7.90
C ALA A 18 -9.17 0.98 -7.15
N LEU A 19 -8.46 0.73 -6.05
CA LEU A 19 -7.78 1.79 -5.32
C LEU A 19 -6.67 2.42 -6.17
N GLU A 20 -5.92 1.62 -6.93
CA GLU A 20 -4.89 2.11 -7.85
C GLU A 20 -5.43 3.17 -8.81
N LYS A 21 -6.57 2.91 -9.46
CA LYS A 21 -7.22 3.88 -10.35
C LYS A 21 -7.59 5.17 -9.63
N ILE A 22 -8.09 5.08 -8.40
CA ILE A 22 -8.45 6.25 -7.60
C ILE A 22 -7.20 7.07 -7.27
N LEU A 23 -6.13 6.42 -6.79
CA LEU A 23 -4.87 7.09 -6.46
C LEU A 23 -4.28 7.78 -7.70
N LYS A 24 -4.31 7.09 -8.85
CA LYS A 24 -3.88 7.64 -10.13
C LYS A 24 -4.68 8.86 -10.55
N SER A 25 -6.00 8.82 -10.39
CA SER A 25 -6.88 9.95 -10.69
C SER A 25 -6.63 11.15 -9.77
N ASN A 26 -6.18 10.90 -8.54
CA ASN A 26 -5.85 11.94 -7.57
C ASN A 26 -4.38 12.39 -7.63
N ASN A 27 -3.58 11.91 -8.59
CA ASN A 27 -2.14 12.18 -8.69
C ASN A 27 -1.36 11.86 -7.40
N ILE A 28 -1.82 10.86 -6.64
CA ILE A 28 -1.14 10.41 -5.42
C ILE A 28 -0.01 9.45 -5.83
N GLU A 29 1.16 9.58 -5.21
CA GLU A 29 2.24 8.62 -5.42
C GLU A 29 1.93 7.27 -4.78
N TYR A 30 1.82 6.24 -5.61
CA TYR A 30 1.62 4.86 -5.18
C TYR A 30 2.55 3.91 -5.94
N THR A 31 2.78 2.74 -5.36
CA THR A 31 3.55 1.67 -5.99
C THR A 31 2.87 0.34 -5.72
N ILE A 32 2.49 -0.37 -6.77
CA ILE A 32 1.99 -1.74 -6.64
C ILE A 32 3.18 -2.64 -6.33
N VAL A 33 3.10 -3.36 -5.22
CA VAL A 33 4.14 -4.30 -4.79
C VAL A 33 3.49 -5.65 -4.45
N PRO A 34 4.17 -6.77 -4.71
CA PRO A 34 3.66 -8.06 -4.29
C PRO A 34 3.54 -8.10 -2.76
N THR A 35 2.49 -8.72 -2.25
CA THR A 35 2.29 -8.83 -0.80
C THR A 35 3.49 -9.55 -0.18
N PRO A 36 4.21 -8.91 0.77
CA PRO A 36 5.37 -9.57 1.38
C PRO A 36 4.92 -10.85 2.07
N ARG A 37 5.69 -11.95 1.88
CA ARG A 37 5.39 -13.29 2.41
C ARG A 37 5.08 -13.30 3.92
N THR A 38 5.64 -12.36 4.67
CA THR A 38 5.43 -12.18 6.12
C THR A 38 4.03 -11.68 6.49
N LEU A 39 3.27 -11.15 5.53
CA LEU A 39 1.97 -10.51 5.73
C LEU A 39 0.85 -11.21 4.95
N SER A 40 1.16 -12.34 4.29
CA SER A 40 0.32 -12.93 3.24
C SER A 40 -0.67 -13.96 3.79
N LYS A 41 -1.96 -13.82 3.44
CA LYS A 41 -2.96 -14.89 3.55
C LYS A 41 -3.50 -15.45 2.24
N CYS A 42 -3.61 -14.70 1.13
CA CYS A 42 -3.95 -15.36 -0.16
C CYS A 42 -3.81 -14.56 -1.47
N CYS A 43 -3.76 -13.23 -1.49
CA CYS A 43 -4.16 -12.50 -2.72
C CYS A 43 -3.10 -11.68 -3.47
N GLY A 44 -1.81 -11.90 -3.16
CA GLY A 44 -0.70 -11.66 -4.09
C GLY A 44 -0.25 -10.21 -4.31
N ILE A 45 -1.11 -9.20 -4.14
CA ILE A 45 -0.76 -7.78 -4.33
C ILE A 45 -1.06 -6.89 -3.13
N SER A 46 -0.28 -5.83 -3.00
CA SER A 46 -0.44 -4.76 -2.02
C SER A 46 -0.06 -3.40 -2.64
N LEU A 47 -0.65 -2.33 -2.13
CA LEU A 47 -0.31 -0.97 -2.56
C LEU A 47 0.59 -0.33 -1.51
N LYS A 48 1.76 0.10 -1.94
CA LYS A 48 2.66 0.92 -1.14
C LYS A 48 2.39 2.38 -1.44
N ILE A 49 2.19 3.17 -0.39
CA ILE A 49 1.98 4.61 -0.46
C ILE A 49 2.93 5.32 0.49
N ASN A 50 3.11 6.61 0.24
CA ASN A 50 3.82 7.47 1.16
C ASN A 50 3.01 7.62 2.47
N PRO A 51 3.67 7.58 3.64
CA PRO A 51 3.01 7.73 4.94
C PRO A 51 2.36 9.11 5.12
N LYS A 52 2.81 10.12 4.36
CA LYS A 52 2.21 11.46 4.35
C LYS A 52 0.83 11.47 3.70
N ASP A 53 0.65 10.64 2.68
CA ASP A 53 -0.59 10.52 1.92
C ASP A 53 -1.56 9.50 2.54
N LYS A 54 -1.15 8.81 3.61
CA LYS A 54 -1.98 7.82 4.33
C LYS A 54 -3.36 8.36 4.66
N ASP A 55 -3.44 9.60 5.17
CA ASP A 55 -4.71 10.22 5.57
C ASP A 55 -5.66 10.45 4.38
N ILE A 56 -5.10 10.81 3.23
CA ILE A 56 -5.82 11.00 1.98
C ILE A 56 -6.34 9.64 1.49
N VAL A 57 -5.50 8.61 1.52
CA VAL A 57 -5.88 7.27 1.07
C VAL A 57 -6.92 6.64 2.00
N GLU A 58 -6.83 6.83 3.31
CA GLU A 58 -7.86 6.43 4.26
C GLU A 58 -9.19 7.11 3.95
N ASN A 59 -9.20 8.42 3.68
CA ASN A 59 -10.41 9.12 3.25
C ASN A 59 -10.96 8.55 1.94
N LEU A 60 -10.12 8.24 0.96
CA LEU A 60 -10.57 7.65 -0.31
C LEU A 60 -11.20 6.28 -0.10
N LEU A 61 -10.65 5.45 0.79
CA LEU A 61 -11.23 4.16 1.16
C LEU A 61 -12.57 4.33 1.89
N LEU A 62 -12.68 5.28 2.82
CA LEU A 62 -13.93 5.58 3.53
C LEU A 62 -15.04 6.06 2.57
N ASN A 63 -14.68 6.85 1.56
CA ASN A 63 -15.62 7.31 0.53
C ASN A 63 -15.99 6.22 -0.48
N ASN A 64 -15.24 5.12 -0.54
CA ASN A 64 -15.46 4.01 -1.47
C ASN A 64 -15.64 2.69 -0.70
N PRO A 65 -16.80 2.48 -0.06
CA PRO A 65 -17.08 1.25 0.70
C PRO A 65 -17.11 -0.02 -0.17
N SER A 66 -17.07 0.14 -1.50
CA SER A 66 -16.96 -0.95 -2.47
C SER A 66 -15.57 -1.60 -2.52
N ILE A 67 -14.55 -0.96 -1.96
CA ILE A 67 -13.17 -1.45 -1.95
C ILE A 67 -12.92 -2.14 -0.61
N ASP A 68 -12.79 -3.46 -0.64
CA ASP A 68 -12.43 -4.21 0.55
C ASP A 68 -10.91 -4.19 0.74
N TYR A 69 -10.48 -3.96 1.98
CA TYR A 69 -9.07 -3.93 2.33
C TYR A 69 -8.87 -4.65 3.66
N GLU A 70 -7.79 -5.43 3.74
CA GLU A 70 -7.48 -6.20 4.94
C GLU A 70 -6.86 -5.33 6.03
N GLY A 71 -6.18 -4.25 5.64
CA GLY A 71 -5.67 -3.26 6.56
C GLY A 71 -4.52 -2.44 6.01
N ILE A 72 -4.17 -1.38 6.75
CA ILE A 72 -3.08 -0.46 6.44
C ILE A 72 -1.96 -0.69 7.45
N TYR A 73 -0.77 -1.01 6.95
CA TYR A 73 0.40 -1.37 7.74
C TYR A 73 1.54 -0.40 7.45
N THR A 74 1.97 0.33 8.46
CA THR A 74 3.14 1.21 8.35
C THR A 74 4.39 0.47 8.83
N LEU A 75 5.34 0.26 7.92
CA LEU A 75 6.62 -0.39 8.19
C LEU A 75 7.75 0.65 8.18
N LYS A 76 8.73 0.44 9.04
CA LYS A 76 9.99 1.20 8.99
C LYS A 76 10.90 0.51 7.99
N LYS A 77 11.31 1.22 6.93
CA LYS A 77 12.30 0.72 5.99
C LYS A 77 13.59 0.43 6.76
N LYS A 78 13.95 -0.85 6.91
CA LYS A 78 15.30 -1.22 7.36
C LYS A 78 16.23 -0.89 6.19
N LYS A 79 17.26 -0.06 6.43
CA LYS A 79 18.39 0.05 5.50
C LYS A 79 19.01 -1.34 5.36
N ASN A 80 18.59 -2.13 4.38
CA ASN A 80 19.44 -3.18 3.88
C ASN A 80 20.50 -2.46 3.06
N SER A 81 21.60 -2.19 3.76
CA SER A 81 22.89 -1.86 3.19
C SER A 81 23.28 -2.95 2.20
N LEU A 82 22.82 -2.86 0.95
CA LEU A 82 23.46 -3.49 -0.21
C LEU A 82 24.75 -2.71 -0.50
N PHE A 83 25.63 -2.69 0.48
CA PHE A 83 27.05 -2.56 0.25
C PHE A 83 27.55 -4.00 0.19
N ASN A 84 27.81 -4.50 -1.02
CA ASN A 84 28.86 -5.47 -1.18
C ASN A 84 29.67 -5.07 -2.42
N PHE A 85 30.89 -4.66 -2.09
CA PHE A 85 32.07 -4.32 -2.89
C PHE A 85 32.20 -5.02 -4.24
#